data_AF-A0A947X9E9-F1
#
_entry.id   AF-A0A947X9E9-F1
#
_cell.length_a   1.000
_cell.length_b   1.000
_cell.length_c   1.000
_cell.angle_alpha   90.00
_cell.angle_beta   90.00
_cell.angle_gamma   90.00
#
_symmetry.space_group_name_H-M   'P 1'
#
loop_
_entity.id
_entity.type
_entity.pdbx_description
1 polymer ?
#
loop_
_entity_poly.entity_id
_entity_poly.type
_entity_poly.pdbx_seq_one_letter_code
_entity_poly.pdbx_strand_id
1 'polypeptide(L)'
;MNRRPPTIISFPVAVIIYTLFAGWLFYPYAQQLSRIQLLFLPAGSVIGAAGVFLLSRRWVLSFFASLAGGAIFGFGTFACSFYCYHPAAGLVNAFLPWFFMPAVFFYHWAKFKPNIVAIFSGLFLLLPILFVLSAYEVAAGMQFYPVPLNTTLTVQSLTGLIDPTGVKPDIFAPGFYHVSIAGLVIGFILLIRTSRIWTIILFVAAVFAAFFTPILNVPPAIWVSVPVLICSLLIAEGLEALVLSGASDSKWLLVSVAVLLLAILFNILLTSRTGVFPQSVGLYGIGVVTVLLIYFIAQSKLAWHGTRMLVLYPAIFIDIIISTRYIIGRIF
;
A
#
# COMPACT_ATOMS: atom_id res chain seq x y z
N MET A 1 3.71 26.39 11.30
CA MET A 1 2.69 26.19 10.24
C MET A 1 3.38 25.73 8.97
N ASN A 2 3.34 24.43 8.65
CA ASN A 2 3.89 23.92 7.40
C ASN A 2 2.86 24.17 6.28
N ARG A 3 3.16 25.10 5.36
CA ARG A 3 2.36 25.26 4.14
C ARG A 3 2.47 23.98 3.32
N ARG A 4 1.33 23.45 2.89
CA ARG A 4 1.27 22.29 2.00
C ARG A 4 2.09 22.61 0.74
N PRO A 5 3.13 21.82 0.39
CA PRO A 5 3.81 22.01 -0.88
C PRO A 5 2.76 21.83 -1.98
N PRO A 6 2.72 22.72 -2.99
CA PRO A 6 1.71 22.64 -4.04
C PRO A 6 1.81 21.27 -4.71
N THR A 7 0.65 20.66 -4.98
CA THR A 7 0.57 19.34 -5.62
C THR A 7 1.30 19.34 -6.96
N ILE A 8 1.32 20.49 -7.66
CA ILE A 8 2.02 20.73 -8.93
C ILE A 8 3.53 20.48 -8.82
N ILE A 9 4.16 20.77 -7.68
CA ILE A 9 5.61 20.53 -7.48
C ILE A 9 5.84 19.15 -6.88
N SER A 10 5.06 18.79 -5.87
CA SER A 10 5.28 17.54 -5.14
C SER A 10 4.98 16.29 -5.98
N PHE A 11 4.03 16.34 -6.91
CA PHE A 11 3.70 15.19 -7.75
C PHE A 11 4.82 14.82 -8.73
N PRO A 12 5.38 15.73 -9.56
CA PRO A 12 6.53 15.41 -10.42
C PRO A 12 7.75 14.90 -9.63
N VAL A 13 8.02 15.49 -8.47
CA VAL A 13 9.13 15.02 -7.60
C VAL A 13 8.91 13.59 -7.14
N ALA A 14 7.69 13.23 -6.71
CA ALA A 14 7.38 11.86 -6.32
C ALA A 14 7.54 10.89 -7.50
N VAL A 15 7.09 11.27 -8.71
CA VAL A 15 7.26 10.45 -9.93
C VAL A 15 8.73 10.22 -10.23
N ILE A 16 9.57 11.26 -10.15
CA ILE A 16 11.03 11.14 -10.35
C ILE A 16 11.63 10.17 -9.32
N ILE A 17 11.29 10.31 -8.04
CA ILE A 17 11.78 9.40 -6.98
C ILE A 17 11.35 7.95 -7.25
N TYR A 18 10.09 7.71 -7.58
CA TYR A 18 9.61 6.36 -7.92
C TYR A 18 10.30 5.80 -9.16
N THR A 19 10.57 6.63 -10.16
CA THR A 19 11.25 6.21 -11.39
C THR A 19 12.69 5.82 -11.12
N LEU A 20 13.43 6.63 -10.35
CA LEU A 20 14.79 6.32 -9.93
C LEU A 20 14.83 5.04 -9.08
N PHE A 21 13.88 4.89 -8.16
CA PHE A 21 13.78 3.69 -7.33
C PHE A 21 13.48 2.44 -8.16
N ALA A 22 12.54 2.52 -9.11
CA ALA A 22 12.24 1.42 -10.02
C ALA A 22 13.44 1.08 -10.91
N GLY A 23 14.11 2.08 -11.49
CA GLY A 23 15.32 1.88 -12.27
C GLY A 23 16.40 1.16 -11.47
N TRP A 24 16.66 1.60 -10.25
CA TRP A 24 17.63 0.95 -9.35
C TRP A 24 17.24 -0.50 -8.98
N LEU A 25 15.95 -0.78 -8.77
CA LEU A 25 15.46 -2.12 -8.42
C LEU A 25 15.56 -3.11 -9.59
N PHE A 26 15.18 -2.71 -10.80
CA PHE A 26 15.06 -3.61 -11.94
C PHE A 26 16.32 -3.69 -12.81
N TYR A 27 17.19 -2.67 -12.78
CA TYR A 27 18.43 -2.64 -13.57
C TYR A 27 19.33 -3.89 -13.39
N PRO A 28 19.55 -4.42 -12.17
CA PRO A 28 20.37 -5.63 -11.99
C PRO A 28 19.84 -6.87 -12.72
N TYR A 29 18.54 -6.91 -13.02
CA TYR A 29 17.85 -8.06 -13.61
C TYR A 29 17.57 -7.87 -15.11
N ALA A 30 18.09 -6.80 -15.73
CA ALA A 30 17.78 -6.44 -17.12
C ALA A 30 18.13 -7.55 -18.14
N GLN A 31 19.08 -8.43 -17.82
CA GLN A 31 19.48 -9.55 -18.69
C GLN A 31 18.50 -10.74 -18.62
N GLN A 32 17.73 -10.88 -17.54
CA GLN A 32 16.76 -11.96 -17.35
C GLN A 32 15.36 -11.56 -17.85
N LEU A 33 15.10 -10.27 -17.97
CA LEU A 33 13.80 -9.73 -18.37
C LEU A 33 13.68 -9.61 -19.89
N SER A 34 12.53 -9.99 -20.43
CA SER A 34 12.18 -9.61 -21.80
C SER A 34 12.08 -8.09 -21.96
N ARG A 35 12.23 -7.57 -23.18
CA ARG A 35 12.08 -6.12 -23.46
C ARG A 35 10.74 -5.55 -22.98
N ILE A 36 9.67 -6.35 -23.09
CA ILE A 36 8.33 -5.96 -22.62
C ILE A 36 8.33 -5.88 -21.09
N GLN A 37 8.82 -6.90 -20.38
CA GLN A 37 8.88 -6.88 -18.91
C GLN A 37 9.76 -5.74 -18.39
N LEU A 38 10.92 -5.50 -19.01
CA LEU A 38 11.84 -4.43 -18.61
C LEU A 38 11.21 -3.03 -18.70
N LEU A 39 10.26 -2.82 -19.62
CA LEU A 39 9.54 -1.55 -19.73
C LEU A 39 8.30 -1.50 -18.84
N PHE A 40 7.45 -2.53 -18.90
CA PHE A 40 6.12 -2.48 -18.29
C PHE A 40 6.11 -2.75 -16.79
N LEU A 41 7.01 -3.58 -16.24
CA LEU A 41 7.02 -3.85 -14.80
C LEU A 41 7.44 -2.61 -13.99
N PRO A 42 8.56 -1.91 -14.32
CA PRO A 42 8.92 -0.67 -13.62
C PRO A 42 7.86 0.42 -13.84
N ALA A 43 7.35 0.58 -15.07
CA ALA A 43 6.34 1.58 -15.37
C ALA A 43 5.05 1.35 -14.59
N GLY A 44 4.55 0.11 -14.51
CA GLY A 44 3.37 -0.24 -13.72
C GLY A 44 3.54 0.11 -12.24
N SER A 45 4.70 -0.21 -11.66
CA SER A 45 5.04 0.14 -10.28
C SER A 45 4.97 1.65 -10.03
N VAL A 46 5.58 2.43 -10.93
CA VAL A 46 5.62 3.90 -10.85
C VAL A 46 4.24 4.50 -11.03
N ILE A 47 3.45 4.03 -12.00
CA ILE A 47 2.08 4.51 -12.26
C ILE A 47 1.18 4.24 -11.05
N GLY A 48 1.23 3.03 -10.49
CA GLY A 48 0.49 2.68 -9.28
C GLY A 48 0.88 3.54 -8.09
N ALA A 49 2.18 3.67 -7.82
CA ALA A 49 2.71 4.48 -6.73
C ALA A 49 2.33 5.96 -6.87
N ALA A 50 2.44 6.52 -8.07
CA ALA A 50 2.09 7.90 -8.38
C ALA A 50 0.58 8.16 -8.19
N GLY A 51 -0.26 7.20 -8.60
CA GLY A 51 -1.70 7.28 -8.39
C GLY A 51 -2.06 7.35 -6.90
N VAL A 52 -1.49 6.46 -6.08
CA VAL A 52 -1.72 6.47 -4.63
C VAL A 52 -1.14 7.71 -3.95
N PHE A 53 0.05 8.16 -4.36
CA PHE A 53 0.62 9.41 -3.89
C PHE A 53 -0.38 10.56 -4.10
N LEU A 54 -0.88 10.74 -5.32
CA LEU A 54 -1.80 11.82 -5.66
C LEU A 54 -3.13 11.68 -4.90
N LEU A 55 -3.67 10.47 -4.81
CA LEU A 55 -4.93 10.17 -4.11
C LEU A 55 -4.83 10.52 -2.62
N SER A 56 -3.72 10.13 -1.98
CA SER A 56 -3.47 10.41 -0.56
C SER A 56 -3.40 11.91 -0.25
N ARG A 57 -3.04 12.77 -1.22
CA ARG A 57 -2.99 14.24 -1.03
C ARG A 57 -4.35 14.86 -0.67
N ARG A 58 -5.45 14.12 -0.78
CA ARG A 58 -6.76 14.57 -0.28
C ARG A 58 -6.78 14.69 1.25
N TRP A 59 -6.12 13.78 1.95
CA TRP A 59 -6.19 13.64 3.41
C TRP A 59 -4.84 13.82 4.09
N VAL A 60 -3.74 13.58 3.36
CA VAL A 60 -2.39 13.60 3.89
C VAL A 60 -1.66 14.87 3.45
N LEU A 61 -1.12 15.65 4.40
CA LEU A 61 -0.36 16.88 4.11
C LEU A 61 1.14 16.57 3.93
N SER A 62 1.68 15.64 4.69
CA SER A 62 3.08 15.21 4.63
C SER A 62 3.44 14.61 3.27
N PHE A 63 4.47 15.17 2.63
CA PHE A 63 5.02 14.63 1.37
C PHE A 63 5.51 13.20 1.54
N PHE A 64 6.29 12.93 2.60
CA PHE A 64 6.90 11.63 2.82
C PHE A 64 5.89 10.55 3.19
N ALA A 65 4.81 10.89 3.91
CA ALA A 65 3.75 9.92 4.19
C ALA A 65 3.01 9.51 2.91
N SER A 66 2.66 10.49 2.06
CA SER A 66 2.13 10.22 0.73
C SER A 66 3.10 9.41 -0.14
N LEU A 67 4.39 9.74 -0.09
CA LEU A 67 5.45 9.05 -0.84
C LEU A 67 5.57 7.59 -0.39
N ALA A 68 5.54 7.34 0.92
CA ALA A 68 5.53 6.00 1.48
C ALA A 68 4.27 5.22 1.09
N GLY A 69 3.06 5.80 1.24
CA GLY A 69 1.82 5.14 0.84
C GLY A 69 1.83 4.71 -0.64
N GLY A 70 2.34 5.57 -1.53
CA GLY A 70 2.53 5.21 -2.93
C GLY A 70 3.56 4.10 -3.14
N ALA A 71 4.71 4.16 -2.44
CA ALA A 71 5.71 3.11 -2.52
C ALA A 71 5.17 1.76 -2.07
N ILE A 72 4.34 1.73 -1.02
CA ILE A 72 3.71 0.52 -0.49
C ILE A 72 2.77 -0.11 -1.49
N PHE A 73 1.97 0.69 -2.19
CA PHE A 73 1.08 0.16 -3.21
C PHE A 73 1.81 -0.28 -4.48
N GLY A 74 2.78 0.49 -4.96
CA GLY A 74 3.45 0.23 -6.24
C GLY A 74 4.60 -0.76 -6.18
N PHE A 75 5.24 -0.92 -5.01
CA PHE A 75 6.43 -1.77 -4.82
C PHE A 75 6.29 -2.79 -3.69
N GLY A 76 5.14 -2.83 -3.00
CA GLY A 76 4.88 -3.78 -1.93
C GLY A 76 4.75 -5.23 -2.42
N THR A 77 4.71 -6.18 -1.48
CA THR A 77 4.63 -7.62 -1.77
C THR A 77 3.51 -7.96 -2.76
N PHE A 78 2.33 -7.37 -2.59
CA PHE A 78 1.20 -7.60 -3.47
C PHE A 78 1.47 -7.12 -4.91
N ALA A 79 2.12 -5.96 -5.08
CA ALA A 79 2.51 -5.47 -6.40
C ALA A 79 3.56 -6.37 -7.05
N CYS A 80 4.54 -6.83 -6.27
CA CYS A 80 5.57 -7.76 -6.74
C CYS A 80 4.99 -9.11 -7.19
N SER A 81 3.93 -9.62 -6.56
CA SER A 81 3.27 -10.86 -7.00
C SER A 81 2.80 -10.78 -8.46
N PHE A 82 2.47 -9.60 -8.99
CA PHE A 82 2.10 -9.45 -10.41
C PHE A 82 3.26 -9.69 -11.38
N TYR A 83 4.51 -9.59 -10.93
CA TYR A 83 5.68 -9.76 -11.79
C TYR A 83 5.90 -11.21 -12.20
N CYS A 84 5.32 -12.16 -11.47
CA CYS A 84 5.28 -13.57 -11.81
C CYS A 84 4.27 -13.90 -12.92
N TYR A 85 3.46 -12.92 -13.34
CA TYR A 85 2.41 -13.07 -14.35
C TYR A 85 2.67 -12.16 -15.56
N HIS A 86 1.71 -12.10 -16.49
CA HIS A 86 1.84 -11.24 -17.65
C HIS A 86 1.83 -9.75 -17.24
N PRO A 87 2.67 -8.86 -17.82
CA PRO A 87 2.74 -7.45 -17.43
C PRO A 87 1.42 -6.68 -17.46
N ALA A 88 0.48 -7.11 -18.32
CA ALA A 88 -0.88 -6.57 -18.37
C ALA A 88 -1.63 -6.67 -17.03
N ALA A 89 -1.37 -7.72 -16.24
CA ALA A 89 -1.96 -7.88 -14.91
C ALA A 89 -1.52 -6.77 -13.96
N GLY A 90 -0.22 -6.46 -13.96
CA GLY A 90 0.36 -5.36 -13.19
C GLY A 90 -0.18 -4.00 -13.61
N LEU A 91 -0.48 -3.80 -14.90
CA LEU A 91 -1.08 -2.56 -15.38
C LEU A 91 -2.50 -2.33 -14.83
N VAL A 92 -3.32 -3.38 -14.71
CA VAL A 92 -4.66 -3.25 -14.09
C VAL A 92 -4.51 -2.76 -12.65
N ASN A 93 -3.59 -3.34 -11.88
CA ASN A 93 -3.31 -2.86 -10.52
C ASN A 93 -2.77 -1.42 -10.51
N ALA A 94 -1.87 -1.08 -11.44
CA ALA A 94 -1.27 0.25 -11.55
C ALA A 94 -2.29 1.36 -11.82
N PHE A 95 -3.30 1.08 -12.66
CA PHE A 95 -4.32 2.06 -13.01
C PHE A 95 -5.44 2.17 -11.97
N LEU A 96 -5.62 1.19 -11.10
CA LEU A 96 -6.67 1.19 -10.08
C LEU A 96 -6.78 2.50 -9.27
N PRO A 97 -5.72 3.07 -8.67
CA PRO A 97 -5.81 4.33 -7.92
C PRO A 97 -6.29 5.53 -8.77
N TRP A 98 -6.05 5.51 -10.07
CA TRP A 98 -6.45 6.59 -10.97
C TRP A 98 -7.97 6.62 -11.18
N PHE A 99 -8.61 5.45 -11.20
CA PHE A 99 -10.07 5.35 -11.30
C PHE A 99 -10.80 5.76 -10.02
N PHE A 100 -10.09 5.86 -8.88
CA PHE A 100 -10.63 6.47 -7.65
C PHE A 100 -10.56 8.01 -7.66
N MET A 101 -9.78 8.63 -8.54
CA MET A 101 -9.60 10.09 -8.55
C MET A 101 -10.91 10.87 -8.70
N PRO A 102 -11.84 10.50 -9.62
CA PRO A 102 -13.10 11.20 -9.74
C PRO A 102 -13.89 11.16 -8.42
N ALA A 103 -14.00 10.00 -7.77
CA ALA A 103 -14.71 9.88 -6.50
C ALA A 103 -14.16 10.83 -5.42
N VAL A 104 -12.84 10.97 -5.36
CA VAL A 104 -12.15 11.74 -4.33
C VAL A 104 -12.11 13.24 -4.62
N PHE A 105 -11.92 13.64 -5.88
CA PHE A 105 -11.68 15.03 -6.26
C PHE A 105 -12.87 15.72 -6.93
N PHE A 106 -14.00 15.02 -7.16
CA PHE A 106 -15.19 15.59 -7.80
C PHE A 106 -15.64 16.93 -7.17
N TYR A 107 -15.55 17.05 -5.85
CA TYR A 107 -15.94 18.27 -5.12
C TYR A 107 -15.14 19.53 -5.50
N HIS A 108 -13.94 19.39 -6.05
CA HIS A 108 -13.16 20.53 -6.56
C HIS A 108 -13.66 21.02 -7.92
N TRP A 109 -14.21 20.12 -8.73
CA TRP A 109 -14.62 20.40 -10.09
C TRP A 109 -16.11 20.79 -10.17
N ALA A 110 -16.91 20.22 -9.28
CA ALA A 110 -18.35 20.39 -9.26
C ALA A 110 -18.81 21.52 -8.32
N LYS A 111 -19.59 22.46 -8.85
CA LYS A 111 -20.27 23.52 -8.07
C LYS A 111 -21.68 23.11 -7.62
N PHE A 112 -21.87 21.85 -7.21
CA PHE A 112 -23.16 21.33 -6.78
C PHE A 112 -23.35 21.43 -5.26
N LYS A 113 -24.59 21.25 -4.80
CA LYS A 113 -24.90 21.14 -3.36
C LYS A 113 -24.15 19.94 -2.75
N PRO A 114 -23.73 20.01 -1.47
CA PRO A 114 -22.93 18.96 -0.82
C PRO A 114 -23.53 17.54 -0.93
N ASN A 115 -24.86 17.40 -0.80
CA ASN A 115 -25.54 16.10 -0.90
C ASN A 115 -25.40 15.49 -2.31
N ILE A 116 -25.47 16.32 -3.35
CA ILE A 116 -25.31 15.88 -4.74
C ILE A 116 -23.87 15.43 -4.97
N VAL A 117 -22.89 16.21 -4.49
CA VAL A 117 -21.48 15.84 -4.54
C VAL A 117 -21.25 14.49 -3.84
N ALA A 118 -21.84 14.27 -2.67
CA ALA A 118 -21.72 13.00 -1.95
C ALA A 118 -22.29 11.81 -2.73
N ILE A 119 -23.47 11.96 -3.35
CA ILE A 119 -24.09 10.92 -4.19
C ILE A 119 -23.19 10.59 -5.39
N PHE A 120 -22.75 11.59 -6.14
CA PHE A 120 -21.89 11.37 -7.30
C PHE A 120 -20.51 10.82 -6.91
N SER A 121 -19.88 11.31 -5.84
CA SER A 121 -18.66 10.72 -5.30
C SER A 121 -18.86 9.26 -4.94
N GLY A 122 -20.01 8.91 -4.34
CA GLY A 122 -20.39 7.52 -4.05
C GLY A 122 -20.54 6.68 -5.32
N LEU A 123 -21.21 7.19 -6.35
CA LEU A 123 -21.34 6.51 -7.65
C LEU A 123 -19.97 6.32 -8.32
N PHE A 124 -19.08 7.30 -8.24
CA PHE A 124 -17.72 7.20 -8.79
C PHE A 124 -16.84 6.20 -8.05
N LEU A 125 -17.19 5.75 -6.84
CA LEU A 125 -16.50 4.62 -6.19
C LEU A 125 -16.69 3.31 -6.96
N LEU A 126 -17.69 3.23 -7.85
CA LEU A 126 -17.90 2.06 -8.73
C LEU A 126 -16.95 2.06 -9.93
N LEU A 127 -16.37 3.20 -10.34
CA LEU A 127 -15.43 3.28 -11.46
C LEU A 127 -14.25 2.30 -11.39
N PRO A 128 -13.52 2.17 -10.26
CA PRO A 128 -12.41 1.21 -10.17
C PRO A 128 -12.89 -0.25 -10.30
N ILE A 129 -14.08 -0.57 -9.78
CA ILE A 129 -14.68 -1.90 -9.96
C ILE A 129 -15.01 -2.13 -11.44
N LEU A 130 -15.71 -1.19 -12.07
CA LEU A 130 -16.06 -1.25 -13.48
C LEU A 130 -14.82 -1.36 -14.37
N PHE A 131 -13.75 -0.65 -14.03
CA PHE A 131 -12.47 -0.74 -14.73
C PHE A 131 -11.86 -2.14 -14.65
N VAL A 132 -11.77 -2.73 -13.45
CA VAL A 132 -11.23 -4.09 -13.28
C VAL A 132 -12.08 -5.11 -14.05
N LEU A 133 -13.40 -5.05 -13.90
CA LEU A 133 -14.33 -5.92 -14.64
C LEU A 133 -14.13 -5.79 -16.16
N SER A 134 -14.14 -4.55 -16.67
CA SER A 134 -14.00 -4.28 -18.11
C SER A 134 -12.65 -4.75 -18.64
N ALA A 135 -11.56 -4.54 -17.89
CA ALA A 135 -10.22 -4.93 -18.32
C ALA A 135 -10.09 -6.46 -18.48
N TYR A 136 -10.64 -7.23 -17.55
CA TYR A 136 -10.61 -8.69 -17.62
C TYR A 136 -11.61 -9.26 -18.63
N GLU A 137 -12.78 -8.66 -18.80
CA GLU A 137 -13.73 -9.05 -19.85
C GLU A 137 -13.16 -8.80 -21.25
N VAL A 138 -12.51 -7.65 -21.49
CA VAL A 138 -11.84 -7.38 -22.76
C VAL A 138 -10.70 -8.38 -23.00
N ALA A 139 -9.92 -8.71 -21.97
CA ALA A 139 -8.85 -9.70 -22.07
C ALA A 139 -9.41 -11.11 -22.38
N ALA A 140 -10.47 -11.53 -21.68
CA ALA A 140 -11.15 -12.79 -21.91
C ALA A 140 -11.73 -12.90 -23.33
N GLY A 141 -12.29 -11.80 -23.86
CA GLY A 141 -12.74 -11.72 -25.25
C GLY A 141 -11.62 -11.92 -26.28
N MET A 142 -10.36 -11.64 -25.91
CA MET A 142 -9.16 -11.94 -26.70
C MET A 142 -8.55 -13.32 -26.38
N GLN A 143 -9.25 -14.17 -25.62
CA GLN A 143 -8.76 -15.46 -25.10
C GLN A 143 -7.46 -15.33 -24.28
N PHE A 144 -7.27 -14.16 -23.67
CA PHE A 144 -6.06 -13.82 -22.96
C PHE A 144 -6.39 -13.57 -21.48
N TYR A 145 -5.74 -14.30 -20.58
CA TYR A 145 -5.95 -14.19 -19.14
C TYR A 145 -4.64 -13.72 -18.49
N PRO A 146 -4.50 -12.42 -18.15
CA PRO A 146 -3.27 -11.88 -17.58
C PRO A 146 -2.84 -12.60 -16.29
N VAL A 147 -3.82 -13.09 -15.54
CA VAL A 147 -3.68 -13.96 -14.36
C VAL A 147 -4.65 -15.12 -14.53
N PRO A 148 -4.27 -16.37 -14.16
CA PRO A 148 -5.18 -17.52 -14.24
C PRO A 148 -6.50 -17.28 -13.48
N LEU A 149 -7.63 -17.67 -14.07
CA LEU A 149 -8.97 -17.41 -13.53
C LEU A 149 -9.15 -17.95 -12.10
N ASN A 150 -8.60 -19.13 -11.82
CA ASN A 150 -8.76 -19.82 -10.54
C ASN A 150 -7.72 -19.38 -9.49
N THR A 151 -6.99 -18.29 -9.72
CA THR A 151 -6.05 -17.77 -8.72
C THR A 151 -6.81 -17.12 -7.57
N THR A 152 -6.85 -17.83 -6.44
CA THR A 152 -7.55 -17.43 -5.21
C THR A 152 -6.57 -17.01 -4.11
N LEU A 153 -7.04 -16.17 -3.18
CA LEU A 153 -6.30 -15.89 -1.96
C LEU A 153 -6.36 -17.12 -1.03
N THR A 154 -5.20 -17.69 -0.70
CA THR A 154 -5.12 -18.85 0.22
C THR A 154 -4.91 -18.37 1.66
N VAL A 155 -5.20 -19.22 2.65
CA VAL A 155 -4.85 -18.91 4.05
C VAL A 155 -3.33 -18.70 4.20
N GLN A 156 -2.52 -19.42 3.43
CA GLN A 156 -1.07 -19.23 3.38
C GLN A 156 -0.70 -17.85 2.83
N SER A 157 -1.43 -17.32 1.86
CA SER A 157 -1.22 -15.96 1.36
C SER A 157 -1.31 -14.90 2.45
N LEU A 158 -2.16 -15.12 3.46
CA LEU A 158 -2.34 -14.20 4.58
C LEU A 158 -1.12 -14.15 5.50
N THR A 159 -0.23 -15.15 5.47
CA THR A 159 1.02 -15.05 6.23
C THR A 159 1.88 -13.90 5.73
N GLY A 160 1.69 -13.42 4.49
CA GLY A 160 2.36 -12.23 3.97
C GLY A 160 2.05 -10.95 4.73
N LEU A 161 0.94 -10.88 5.47
CA LEU A 161 0.65 -9.75 6.38
C LEU A 161 1.65 -9.66 7.55
N ILE A 162 2.27 -10.78 7.91
CA ILE A 162 3.19 -10.94 9.06
C ILE A 162 4.63 -11.17 8.58
N ASP A 163 4.81 -11.89 7.49
CA ASP A 163 6.11 -12.16 6.88
C ASP A 163 6.05 -11.85 5.38
N PRO A 164 6.11 -10.56 5.00
CA PRO A 164 6.09 -10.15 3.60
C PRO A 164 7.28 -10.70 2.80
N THR A 165 8.34 -11.17 3.45
CA THR A 165 9.56 -11.72 2.81
C THR A 165 9.54 -13.25 2.68
N GLY A 166 8.79 -13.94 3.53
CA GLY A 166 8.73 -15.40 3.58
C GLY A 166 7.75 -16.03 2.61
N VAL A 167 6.83 -15.27 2.02
CA VAL A 167 5.86 -15.82 1.06
C VAL A 167 6.53 -16.12 -0.27
N LYS A 168 6.11 -17.22 -0.91
CA LYS A 168 6.57 -17.53 -2.26
C LYS A 168 6.11 -16.46 -3.26
N PRO A 169 6.97 -16.04 -4.21
CA PRO A 169 6.64 -14.89 -5.05
C PRO A 169 5.44 -15.09 -5.99
N ASP A 170 5.14 -16.34 -6.36
CA ASP A 170 4.03 -16.72 -7.24
C ASP A 170 2.64 -16.63 -6.55
N ILE A 171 2.62 -16.55 -5.23
CA ILE A 171 1.40 -16.41 -4.44
C ILE A 171 1.08 -14.93 -4.25
N PHE A 172 -0.15 -14.53 -4.58
CA PHE A 172 -0.65 -13.21 -4.21
C PHE A 172 -0.75 -13.09 -2.70
N ALA A 173 0.09 -12.24 -2.10
CA ALA A 173 0.08 -11.97 -0.67
C ALA A 173 -0.17 -10.47 -0.41
N PRO A 174 -1.20 -10.10 0.38
CA PRO A 174 -1.39 -8.74 0.85
C PRO A 174 -0.36 -8.42 1.93
N GLY A 175 0.92 -8.36 1.57
CA GLY A 175 1.99 -8.00 2.49
C GLY A 175 2.21 -6.49 2.51
N PHE A 176 2.25 -5.92 3.71
CA PHE A 176 2.70 -4.56 3.97
C PHE A 176 4.06 -4.62 4.67
N TYR A 177 4.89 -3.60 4.51
CA TYR A 177 6.18 -3.58 5.18
C TYR A 177 6.02 -3.48 6.70
N HIS A 178 6.97 -4.06 7.43
CA HIS A 178 6.96 -4.25 8.87
C HIS A 178 6.71 -2.95 9.65
N VAL A 179 7.49 -1.91 9.39
CA VAL A 179 7.38 -0.60 10.07
C VAL A 179 6.05 0.08 9.73
N SER A 180 5.51 -0.17 8.53
CA SER A 180 4.27 0.44 8.05
C SER A 180 3.02 -0.07 8.77
N ILE A 181 3.08 -1.23 9.42
CA ILE A 181 1.98 -1.79 10.22
C ILE A 181 1.57 -0.83 11.35
N ALA A 182 2.52 -0.12 11.97
CA ALA A 182 2.17 0.90 12.97
C ALA A 182 1.33 2.03 12.38
N GLY A 183 1.67 2.47 11.16
CA GLY A 183 0.87 3.43 10.40
C GLY A 183 -0.50 2.85 10.05
N LEU A 184 -0.57 1.59 9.61
CA LEU A 184 -1.82 0.92 9.28
C LEU A 184 -2.80 0.87 10.47
N VAL A 185 -2.30 0.52 11.67
CA VAL A 185 -3.10 0.46 12.90
C VAL A 185 -3.73 1.82 13.23
N ILE A 186 -2.91 2.88 13.24
CA ILE A 186 -3.40 4.25 13.48
C ILE A 186 -4.37 4.67 12.37
N GLY A 187 -4.06 4.35 11.10
CA GLY A 187 -4.92 4.62 9.96
C GLY A 187 -6.30 3.98 10.08
N PHE A 188 -6.39 2.71 10.50
CA PHE A 188 -7.68 2.05 10.76
C PHE A 188 -8.46 2.71 11.88
N ILE A 189 -7.80 3.11 12.97
CA ILE A 189 -8.44 3.85 14.06
C ILE A 189 -9.04 5.15 13.53
N LEU A 190 -8.31 5.89 12.70
CA LEU A 190 -8.79 7.11 12.07
C LEU A 190 -9.95 6.85 11.09
N LEU A 191 -9.90 5.76 10.32
CA LEU A 191 -10.98 5.38 9.41
C LEU A 191 -12.30 5.15 10.16
N ILE A 192 -12.24 4.38 11.26
CA ILE A 192 -13.41 4.09 12.10
C ILE A 192 -13.90 5.38 12.77
N ARG A 193 -13.00 6.18 13.33
CA ARG A 193 -13.34 7.45 14.02
C ARG A 193 -13.96 8.47 13.06
N THR A 194 -13.51 8.52 11.82
CA THR A 194 -14.05 9.44 10.80
C THR A 194 -15.29 8.89 10.09
N SER A 195 -15.75 7.69 10.45
CA SER A 195 -17.01 7.09 9.97
C SER A 195 -17.15 7.11 8.43
N ARG A 196 -16.07 6.79 7.70
CA ARG A 196 -16.11 6.69 6.23
C ARG A 196 -16.76 5.37 5.78
N ILE A 197 -18.07 5.24 6.03
CA ILE A 197 -18.84 4.00 5.86
C ILE A 197 -18.69 3.41 4.46
N TRP A 198 -18.75 4.23 3.40
CA TRP A 198 -18.61 3.74 2.02
C TRP A 198 -17.25 3.08 1.74
N THR A 199 -16.16 3.64 2.28
CA THR A 199 -14.83 3.05 2.15
C THR A 199 -14.74 1.73 2.92
N ILE A 200 -15.38 1.65 4.09
CA ILE A 200 -15.44 0.41 4.90
C ILE A 200 -16.23 -0.67 4.16
N ILE A 201 -17.40 -0.33 3.61
CA ILE A 201 -18.23 -1.27 2.83
C ILE A 201 -17.44 -1.78 1.62
N LEU A 202 -16.78 -0.89 0.88
CA LEU A 202 -15.97 -1.26 -0.28
C LEU A 202 -14.80 -2.18 0.11
N PHE A 203 -14.10 -1.85 1.20
CA PHE A 203 -13.03 -2.67 1.75
C PHE A 203 -13.52 -4.08 2.07
N VAL A 204 -14.61 -4.20 2.83
CA VAL A 204 -15.17 -5.48 3.25
C VAL A 204 -15.67 -6.28 2.04
N ALA A 205 -16.42 -5.66 1.13
CA ALA A 205 -16.94 -6.31 -0.07
C ALA A 205 -15.82 -6.86 -0.96
N ALA A 206 -14.74 -6.10 -1.17
CA ALA A 206 -13.60 -6.53 -1.96
C ALA A 206 -12.79 -7.65 -1.28
N VAL A 207 -12.64 -7.61 0.05
CA VAL A 207 -12.05 -8.72 0.82
C VAL A 207 -12.89 -9.99 0.65
N PHE A 208 -14.20 -9.92 0.78
CA PHE A 208 -15.07 -11.08 0.55
C PHE A 208 -14.92 -11.60 -0.88
N ALA A 209 -15.00 -10.72 -1.88
CA ALA A 209 -14.84 -11.09 -3.30
C ALA A 209 -13.51 -11.82 -3.59
N ALA A 210 -12.46 -11.56 -2.80
CA ALA A 210 -11.17 -12.24 -2.95
C ALA A 210 -11.18 -13.74 -2.60
N PHE A 211 -12.21 -14.22 -1.90
CA PHE A 211 -12.40 -15.63 -1.52
C PHE A 211 -13.55 -16.32 -2.26
N PHE A 212 -14.28 -15.60 -3.12
CA PHE A 212 -15.36 -16.17 -3.94
C PHE A 212 -14.83 -16.78 -5.25
N THR A 213 -15.69 -17.47 -6.00
CA THR A 213 -15.41 -17.87 -7.38
C THR A 213 -15.20 -16.65 -8.28
N PRO A 214 -14.53 -16.81 -9.44
CA PRO A 214 -14.33 -15.70 -10.38
C PRO A 214 -15.64 -14.98 -10.72
N ILE A 215 -15.61 -13.64 -10.71
CA ILE A 215 -16.76 -12.79 -11.03
C ILE A 215 -16.46 -12.13 -12.37
N LEU A 216 -17.24 -12.42 -13.43
CA LEU A 216 -17.05 -11.84 -14.78
C LEU A 216 -15.59 -11.92 -15.24
N ASN A 217 -15.05 -13.14 -15.26
CA ASN A 217 -13.67 -13.44 -15.66
C ASN A 217 -12.56 -12.74 -14.83
N VAL A 218 -12.89 -12.06 -13.74
CA VAL A 218 -11.90 -11.50 -12.80
C VAL A 218 -11.47 -12.60 -11.81
N PRO A 219 -10.18 -12.95 -11.76
CA PRO A 219 -9.65 -13.87 -10.76
C PRO A 219 -9.85 -13.32 -9.34
N PRO A 220 -10.23 -14.16 -8.37
CA PRO A 220 -10.52 -13.71 -7.01
C PRO A 220 -9.37 -12.92 -6.37
N ALA A 221 -8.12 -13.35 -6.57
CA ALA A 221 -6.95 -12.65 -6.04
C ALA A 221 -6.83 -11.18 -6.47
N ILE A 222 -7.42 -10.78 -7.61
CA ILE A 222 -7.38 -9.41 -8.10
C ILE A 222 -8.21 -8.48 -7.23
N TRP A 223 -9.29 -8.96 -6.61
CA TRP A 223 -10.11 -8.14 -5.71
C TRP A 223 -9.34 -7.64 -4.49
N VAL A 224 -8.22 -8.29 -4.13
CA VAL A 224 -7.30 -7.87 -3.06
C VAL A 224 -6.60 -6.54 -3.39
N SER A 225 -6.53 -6.13 -4.65
CA SER A 225 -5.96 -4.84 -5.05
C SER A 225 -6.68 -3.64 -4.41
N VAL A 226 -8.00 -3.73 -4.25
CA VAL A 226 -8.81 -2.68 -3.61
C VAL A 226 -8.51 -2.51 -2.12
N PRO A 227 -8.57 -3.55 -1.26
CA PRO A 227 -8.19 -3.40 0.14
C PRO A 227 -6.70 -3.07 0.31
N VAL A 228 -5.80 -3.56 -0.54
CA VAL A 228 -4.38 -3.17 -0.51
C VAL A 228 -4.21 -1.67 -0.81
N LEU A 229 -4.92 -1.15 -1.82
CA LEU A 229 -4.96 0.29 -2.11
C LEU A 229 -5.45 1.10 -0.90
N ILE A 230 -6.58 0.69 -0.30
CA ILE A 230 -7.14 1.36 0.87
C ILE A 230 -6.15 1.32 2.03
N CYS A 231 -5.57 0.16 2.34
CA CYS A 231 -4.54 0.03 3.38
C CYS A 231 -3.34 0.93 3.12
N SER A 232 -2.86 1.06 1.88
CA SER A 232 -1.76 1.97 1.53
C SER A 232 -2.12 3.44 1.80
N LEU A 233 -3.37 3.85 1.56
CA LEU A 233 -3.86 5.18 1.94
C LEU A 233 -3.95 5.34 3.47
N LEU A 234 -4.46 4.33 4.17
CA LEU A 234 -4.55 4.33 5.63
C LEU A 234 -3.16 4.39 6.28
N ILE A 235 -2.18 3.71 5.71
CA ILE A 235 -0.79 3.78 6.15
C ILE A 235 -0.29 5.22 5.99
N ALA A 236 -0.51 5.88 4.85
CA ALA A 236 -0.11 7.26 4.66
C ALA A 236 -0.76 8.19 5.70
N GLU A 237 -2.08 8.07 5.93
CA GLU A 237 -2.79 8.83 6.97
C GLU A 237 -2.23 8.55 8.37
N GLY A 238 -1.99 7.28 8.70
CA GLY A 238 -1.45 6.87 9.99
C GLY A 238 0.00 7.30 10.23
N LEU A 239 0.85 7.28 9.21
CA LEU A 239 2.23 7.79 9.29
C LEU A 239 2.26 9.29 9.55
N GLU A 240 1.37 10.06 8.92
CA GLU A 240 1.23 11.47 9.25
C GLU A 240 0.72 11.66 10.68
N ALA A 241 -0.28 10.89 11.11
CA ALA A 241 -0.79 10.96 12.48
C ALA A 241 0.27 10.60 13.53
N LEU A 242 1.16 9.62 13.25
CA LEU A 242 2.30 9.30 14.12
C LEU A 242 3.27 10.48 14.26
N VAL A 243 3.51 11.24 13.19
CA VAL A 243 4.35 12.45 13.28
C VAL A 243 3.66 13.54 14.10
N LEU A 244 2.35 13.70 13.93
CA LEU A 244 1.55 14.75 14.57
C LEU A 244 1.13 14.41 16.01
N SER A 245 1.29 13.17 16.45
CA SER A 245 0.76 12.69 17.74
C SER A 245 1.28 13.50 18.94
N GLY A 246 0.39 13.90 19.84
CA GLY A 246 0.72 14.57 21.09
C GLY A 246 0.78 13.63 22.29
N ALA A 247 1.01 14.18 23.48
CA ALA A 247 0.96 13.42 24.73
C ALA A 247 -0.43 12.77 24.98
N SER A 248 -1.50 13.38 24.47
CA SER A 248 -2.87 12.84 24.52
C SER A 248 -3.03 11.53 23.73
N ASP A 249 -2.20 11.31 22.70
CA ASP A 249 -2.30 10.17 21.79
C ASP A 249 -1.43 8.99 22.24
N SER A 250 -0.78 9.12 23.39
CA SER A 250 0.13 8.14 23.99
C SER A 250 -0.42 6.72 24.04
N LYS A 251 -1.70 6.54 24.39
CA LYS A 251 -2.35 5.22 24.40
C LYS A 251 -2.35 4.57 23.01
N TRP A 252 -2.63 5.35 21.97
CA TRP A 252 -2.67 4.85 20.59
C TRP A 252 -1.28 4.49 20.08
N LEU A 253 -0.25 5.26 20.45
CA LEU A 253 1.14 4.92 20.17
C LEU A 253 1.56 3.59 20.81
N LEU A 254 1.19 3.36 22.07
CA LEU A 254 1.46 2.10 22.77
C LEU A 254 0.70 0.92 22.16
N VAL A 255 -0.53 1.13 21.68
CA VAL A 255 -1.27 0.10 20.93
C VAL A 255 -0.52 -0.29 19.65
N SER A 256 -0.01 0.69 18.88
CA SER A 256 0.81 0.38 17.70
C SER A 256 2.08 -0.39 18.04
N VAL A 257 2.76 -0.05 19.14
CA VAL A 257 3.91 -0.82 19.64
C VAL A 257 3.51 -2.25 20.00
N ALA A 258 2.41 -2.44 20.72
CA ALA A 258 1.91 -3.76 21.09
C ALA A 258 1.58 -4.63 19.86
N VAL A 259 0.98 -4.04 18.82
CA VAL A 259 0.70 -4.75 17.56
C VAL A 259 1.99 -5.15 16.85
N LEU A 260 3.01 -4.29 16.81
CA LEU A 260 4.31 -4.63 16.22
C LEU A 260 5.01 -5.76 16.99
N LEU A 261 4.99 -5.73 18.33
CA LEU A 261 5.53 -6.79 19.17
C LEU A 261 4.79 -8.12 18.96
N LEU A 262 3.47 -8.07 18.82
CA LEU A 262 2.66 -9.23 18.50
C LEU A 262 3.00 -9.79 17.11
N ALA A 263 3.24 -8.92 16.12
CA ALA A 263 3.69 -9.32 14.80
C ALA A 263 5.07 -9.99 14.85
N ILE A 264 6.01 -9.51 15.67
CA ILE A 264 7.29 -10.19 15.94
C ILE A 264 7.06 -11.60 16.49
N LEU A 265 6.22 -11.71 17.53
CA LEU A 265 5.93 -13.01 18.15
C LEU A 265 5.35 -14.00 17.13
N PHE A 266 4.35 -13.57 16.36
CA PHE A 266 3.77 -14.41 15.32
C PHE A 266 4.77 -14.77 14.23
N ASN A 267 5.62 -13.83 13.80
CA ASN A 267 6.66 -14.10 12.82
C ASN A 267 7.61 -15.20 13.32
N ILE A 268 8.12 -15.08 14.56
CA ILE A 268 8.97 -16.11 15.20
C ILE A 268 8.25 -17.47 15.25
N LEU A 269 6.98 -17.51 15.62
CA LEU A 269 6.21 -18.76 15.68
C LEU A 269 6.09 -19.40 14.29
N LEU A 270 5.81 -18.62 13.26
CA LEU A 270 5.69 -19.08 11.87
C LEU A 270 7.03 -19.57 11.30
N THR A 271 8.15 -18.92 11.65
CA THR A 271 9.48 -19.21 11.08
C THR A 271 10.33 -20.14 11.95
N SER A 272 9.93 -20.44 13.18
CA SER A 272 10.68 -21.26 14.15
C SER A 272 11.19 -22.61 13.62
N ARG A 273 10.60 -23.12 12.54
CA ARG A 273 10.97 -24.39 11.89
C ARG A 273 12.19 -24.30 10.97
N THR A 274 12.66 -23.11 10.60
CA THR A 274 13.73 -22.94 9.59
C THR A 274 15.11 -22.66 10.18
N GLY A 275 15.22 -22.42 11.50
CA GLY A 275 16.51 -22.22 12.19
C GLY A 275 17.27 -20.93 11.83
N VAL A 276 16.70 -20.06 11.00
CA VAL A 276 17.31 -18.78 10.58
C VAL A 276 16.55 -17.62 11.22
N PHE A 277 17.27 -16.66 11.78
CA PHE A 277 16.65 -15.44 12.31
C PHE A 277 15.95 -14.69 11.17
N PRO A 278 14.63 -14.48 11.22
CA PRO A 278 13.92 -13.90 10.09
C PRO A 278 14.30 -12.44 9.95
N GLN A 279 14.66 -12.04 8.74
CA GLN A 279 14.90 -10.63 8.41
C GLN A 279 13.73 -9.72 8.82
N SER A 280 12.50 -10.23 8.72
CA SER A 280 11.27 -9.59 9.19
C SER A 280 11.27 -9.21 10.66
N VAL A 281 11.83 -10.06 11.54
CA VAL A 281 11.89 -9.76 12.98
C VAL A 281 12.74 -8.53 13.24
N GLY A 282 13.88 -8.41 12.55
CA GLY A 282 14.74 -7.23 12.65
C GLY A 282 14.03 -5.95 12.21
N LEU A 283 13.29 -6.01 11.09
CA LEU A 283 12.56 -4.87 10.54
C LEU A 283 11.37 -4.45 11.43
N TYR A 284 10.65 -5.40 12.03
CA TYR A 284 9.66 -5.07 13.05
C TYR A 284 10.30 -4.45 14.30
N GLY A 285 11.47 -4.95 14.72
CA GLY A 285 12.23 -4.39 15.84
C GLY A 285 12.59 -2.92 15.61
N ILE A 286 13.03 -2.56 14.40
CA ILE A 286 13.23 -1.17 13.98
C ILE A 286 11.92 -0.38 14.15
N GLY A 287 10.80 -0.93 13.67
CA GLY A 287 9.48 -0.29 13.84
C GLY A 287 9.10 -0.03 15.30
N VAL A 288 9.32 -1.00 16.19
CA VAL A 288 9.05 -0.87 17.63
C VAL A 288 9.88 0.26 18.22
N VAL A 289 11.19 0.28 17.96
CA VAL A 289 12.09 1.34 18.44
C VAL A 289 11.67 2.71 17.90
N THR A 290 11.37 2.80 16.61
CA THR A 290 10.90 4.04 15.97
C THR A 290 9.64 4.59 16.64
N VAL A 291 8.61 3.77 16.86
CA VAL A 291 7.36 4.23 17.49
C VAL A 291 7.57 4.58 18.96
N LEU A 292 8.41 3.84 19.70
CA LEU A 292 8.77 4.17 21.08
C LEU A 292 9.50 5.51 21.19
N LEU A 293 10.44 5.79 20.29
CA LEU A 293 11.11 7.10 20.24
C LEU A 293 10.10 8.23 19.99
N ILE A 294 9.17 8.03 19.05
CA ILE A 294 8.07 8.99 18.81
C ILE A 294 7.22 9.17 20.07
N TYR A 295 6.88 8.09 20.77
CA TYR A 295 6.15 8.12 22.03
C TYR A 295 6.88 8.95 23.10
N PHE A 296 8.18 8.75 23.31
CA PHE A 296 8.95 9.53 24.27
C PHE A 296 9.03 11.02 23.89
N ILE A 297 9.17 11.33 22.60
CA ILE A 297 9.12 12.72 22.09
C ILE A 297 7.70 13.31 22.27
N ALA A 298 6.64 12.51 22.15
CA ALA A 298 5.28 12.96 22.40
C ALA A 298 5.02 13.25 23.88
N GLN A 299 5.55 12.40 24.78
CA GLN A 299 5.41 12.55 26.23
C GLN A 299 6.19 13.74 26.81
N SER A 300 7.32 14.11 26.20
CA SER A 300 8.07 15.30 26.63
C SER A 300 7.34 16.62 26.37
N LYS A 301 6.15 16.58 25.73
CA LYS A 301 5.34 17.74 25.31
C LYS A 301 6.09 18.69 24.36
N LEU A 302 7.23 18.25 23.81
CA LEU A 302 8.01 19.01 22.84
C LEU A 302 7.42 18.81 21.43
N ALA A 303 7.17 19.93 20.74
CA ALA A 303 6.61 19.95 19.39
C ALA A 303 7.66 19.70 18.30
N TRP A 304 8.51 18.67 18.47
CA TRP A 304 9.63 18.34 17.58
C TRP A 304 9.19 17.50 16.38
N HIS A 305 8.30 18.07 15.57
CA HIS A 305 7.76 17.42 14.38
C HIS A 305 8.87 16.98 13.41
N GLY A 306 9.88 17.82 13.19
CA GLY A 306 11.03 17.48 12.33
C GLY A 306 11.78 16.24 12.81
N THR A 307 12.06 16.14 14.12
CA THR A 307 12.75 14.97 14.70
C THR A 307 11.92 13.70 14.54
N ARG A 308 10.60 13.76 14.76
CA ARG A 308 9.72 12.60 14.54
C ARG A 308 9.72 12.14 13.09
N MET A 309 9.72 13.08 12.14
CA MET A 309 9.85 12.76 10.72
C MET A 309 11.20 12.09 10.40
N LEU A 310 12.30 12.62 10.95
CA LEU A 310 13.66 12.07 10.75
C LEU A 310 13.84 10.69 11.41
N VAL A 311 13.05 10.35 12.42
CA VAL A 311 13.07 9.01 13.02
C VAL A 311 12.15 8.04 12.25
N LEU A 312 10.97 8.49 11.83
CA LEU A 312 9.96 7.63 11.21
C LEU A 312 10.28 7.26 9.76
N TYR A 313 10.53 8.25 8.90
CA TYR A 313 10.59 8.00 7.47
C TYR A 313 11.83 7.22 7.03
N PRO A 314 13.04 7.43 7.60
CA PRO A 314 14.17 6.56 7.29
C PRO A 314 13.90 5.09 7.63
N ALA A 315 13.27 4.80 8.77
CA ALA A 315 12.89 3.43 9.13
C ALA A 315 11.93 2.81 8.10
N ILE A 316 10.90 3.56 7.67
CA ILE A 316 9.95 3.13 6.64
C ILE A 316 10.65 2.88 5.29
N PHE A 317 11.47 3.82 4.81
CA PHE A 317 12.10 3.68 3.50
C PHE A 317 13.20 2.61 3.50
N ILE A 318 13.93 2.42 4.60
CA ILE A 318 14.88 1.31 4.75
C ILE A 318 14.13 -0.03 4.63
N ASP A 319 13.01 -0.18 5.33
CA ASP A 319 12.17 -1.39 5.26
C ASP A 319 11.64 -1.63 3.84
N ILE A 320 11.11 -0.59 3.18
CA ILE A 320 10.67 -0.65 1.78
C ILE A 320 11.81 -1.13 0.87
N ILE A 321 12.98 -0.49 0.96
CA ILE A 321 14.14 -0.80 0.11
C ILE A 321 14.59 -2.25 0.31
N ILE A 322 14.79 -2.63 1.57
CA ILE A 322 15.31 -3.95 1.94
C ILE A 322 14.33 -5.05 1.52
N SER A 323 13.06 -4.92 1.89
CA SER A 323 12.04 -5.94 1.62
C SER A 323 11.71 -6.06 0.14
N THR A 324 11.58 -4.94 -0.58
CA THR A 324 11.29 -4.95 -2.03
C THR A 324 12.42 -5.59 -2.81
N ARG A 325 13.67 -5.20 -2.52
CA ARG A 325 14.85 -5.77 -3.17
C ARG A 325 14.95 -7.27 -2.91
N TYR A 326 14.66 -7.71 -1.69
CA TYR A 326 14.63 -9.12 -1.34
C TYR A 326 13.58 -9.90 -2.15
N ILE A 327 12.36 -9.38 -2.27
CA ILE A 327 11.28 -10.02 -3.02
C ILE A 327 11.60 -10.08 -4.51
N ILE A 328 12.02 -8.96 -5.11
CA ILE A 328 12.38 -8.91 -6.55
C ILE A 328 13.52 -9.88 -6.85
N GLY A 329 14.55 -9.94 -6.01
CA GLY A 329 15.66 -10.90 -6.19
C GLY A 329 15.31 -12.36 -5.93
N ARG A 330 14.10 -12.66 -5.44
CA ARG A 330 13.55 -14.03 -5.42
C ARG A 330 12.71 -14.34 -6.65
N ILE A 331 12.27 -13.32 -7.38
CA ILE A 331 11.48 -13.47 -8.62
C ILE A 331 12.40 -13.67 -9.83
N PHE A 332 13.52 -12.94 -9.88
CA PHE A 332 14.47 -12.91 -10.99
C PHE A 332 15.88 -13.32 -10.51
#